data_AF-A0A7C3H3Y6-F1
#
_entry.id   AF-A0A7C3H3Y6-F1
#
_cell.length_a   1.000
_cell.length_b   1.000
_cell.length_c   1.000
_cell.angle_alpha   90.00
_cell.angle_beta   90.00
_cell.angle_gamma   90.00
#
_symmetry.space_group_name_H-M   'P 1'
#
loop_
_entity.id
_entity.type
_entity.pdbx_description
1 polymer ?
#
loop_
_entity_poly.entity_id
_entity_poly.type
_entity_poly.pdbx_seq_one_letter_code
_entity_poly.pdbx_strand_id
1 'polypeptide(L)'
;HLALAAGGKYPPERILMIGDAPGDLRAARANDALFYPINPGHEEESWRRFYEEAMHRFLNGTYAGTYEARLIEEFEALLPDTPPWGKR
;
A
#
# COMPACT_ATOMS: atom_id res chain seq x y z
N HIS A 1 15.34 -20.86 -22.87
CA HIS A 1 16.47 -20.41 -22.02
C HIS A 1 15.88 -19.33 -21.09
N LEU A 2 15.89 -19.57 -19.76
CA LEU A 2 15.26 -18.79 -18.66
C LEU A 2 13.71 -18.90 -18.58
N ALA A 3 13.12 -19.95 -18.00
CA ALA A 3 13.06 -20.33 -16.58
C ALA A 3 12.20 -19.35 -15.73
N LEU A 4 10.92 -19.62 -15.42
CA LEU A 4 10.36 -20.64 -14.48
C LEU A 4 10.69 -20.48 -12.98
N ALA A 5 10.99 -19.29 -12.47
CA ALA A 5 11.13 -19.13 -11.02
C ALA A 5 10.75 -17.73 -10.49
N ALA A 6 9.45 -17.41 -10.41
CA ALA A 6 8.89 -16.51 -9.37
C ALA A 6 7.40 -16.14 -9.57
N GLY A 7 6.81 -16.34 -10.75
CA GLY A 7 5.42 -15.95 -10.99
C GLY A 7 4.42 -16.91 -10.34
N GLY A 8 3.99 -16.64 -9.11
CA GLY A 8 2.83 -17.32 -8.50
C GLY A 8 3.04 -18.03 -7.16
N LYS A 9 4.10 -17.72 -6.39
CA LYS A 9 4.28 -18.32 -5.04
C LYS A 9 3.32 -17.78 -3.99
N TYR A 10 2.72 -16.62 -4.21
CA TYR A 10 1.72 -16.05 -3.32
C TYR A 10 0.56 -15.48 -4.14
N PRO A 11 -0.70 -15.69 -3.73
CA PRO A 11 -1.83 -14.97 -4.29
C PRO A 11 -1.57 -13.45 -4.13
N PRO A 12 -1.99 -12.62 -5.11
CA PRO A 12 -1.87 -11.16 -5.03
C PRO A 12 -2.46 -10.57 -3.74
N GLU A 13 -3.54 -11.20 -3.26
CA GLU A 13 -4.22 -10.93 -1.98
C GLU A 13 -3.35 -11.15 -0.72
N ARG A 14 -2.15 -11.74 -0.88
CA ARG A 14 -1.16 -11.97 0.19
C ARG A 14 0.13 -11.19 -0.03
N ILE A 15 0.10 -10.17 -0.87
CA ILE A 15 1.22 -9.25 -1.07
C ILE A 15 0.74 -7.89 -0.59
N LEU A 16 1.43 -7.33 0.40
CA LEU A 16 1.15 -6.00 0.94
C LEU A 16 2.35 -5.10 0.67
N MET A 17 2.14 -4.09 -0.17
CA MET A 17 3.10 -3.05 -0.47
C MET A 17 2.86 -1.87 0.47
N ILE A 18 3.89 -1.47 1.22
CA ILE A 18 3.85 -0.33 2.14
C ILE A 18 4.62 0.82 1.49
N GLY A 19 4.02 2.00 1.38
CA GLY A 19 4.67 3.16 0.77
C GLY A 19 4.01 4.48 1.12
N ASP A 20 4.76 5.56 0.98
CA ASP A 20 4.34 6.94 1.26
C ASP A 20 4.10 7.77 -0.01
N ALA A 21 4.33 7.17 -1.19
CA ALA A 21 4.20 7.85 -2.46
C ALA A 21 3.02 7.32 -3.31
N PRO A 22 2.37 8.18 -4.11
CA PRO A 22 1.37 7.73 -5.09
C PRO A 22 1.99 6.84 -6.19
N GLY A 23 3.31 6.86 -6.36
CA GLY A 23 4.03 5.91 -7.20
C GLY A 23 3.93 4.48 -6.69
N ASP A 24 4.04 4.28 -5.37
CA ASP A 24 3.94 2.97 -4.73
C ASP A 24 2.53 2.40 -4.85
N LEU A 25 1.51 3.23 -4.67
CA LEU A 25 0.11 2.84 -4.89
C LEU A 25 -0.11 2.33 -6.32
N ARG A 26 0.44 3.01 -7.33
CA ARG A 26 0.34 2.56 -8.73
C ARG A 26 1.09 1.25 -8.96
N ALA A 27 2.28 1.09 -8.36
CA ALA A 27 3.06 -0.12 -8.46
C ALA A 27 2.36 -1.31 -7.80
N ALA A 28 1.74 -1.11 -6.63
CA ALA A 28 0.94 -2.12 -5.94
C ALA A 28 -0.22 -2.60 -6.81
N ARG A 29 -1.02 -1.65 -7.34
CA ARG A 29 -2.14 -1.95 -8.25
C ARG A 29 -1.71 -2.66 -9.53
N ALA A 30 -0.57 -2.27 -10.11
CA ALA A 30 -0.04 -2.91 -11.31
C ALA A 30 0.43 -4.37 -11.09
N ASN A 31 0.67 -4.75 -9.83
CA ASN A 31 1.07 -6.11 -9.43
C ASN A 31 -0.07 -6.86 -8.70
N ASP A 32 -1.31 -6.36 -8.76
CA ASP A 32 -2.46 -6.86 -8.01
C ASP A 32 -2.21 -7.01 -6.50
N ALA A 33 -1.25 -6.25 -5.95
CA ALA A 33 -0.90 -6.28 -4.54
C ALA A 33 -1.75 -5.28 -3.74
N LEU A 34 -1.98 -5.61 -2.47
CA LEU A 34 -2.58 -4.71 -1.51
C LEU A 34 -1.62 -3.55 -1.21
N PHE A 35 -2.17 -2.39 -0.87
CA PHE A 35 -1.40 -1.19 -0.55
C PHE A 35 -1.70 -0.68 0.86
N TYR A 36 -0.66 -0.40 1.64
CA TYR A 36 -0.74 0.30 2.91
C TYR A 36 -0.02 1.65 2.80
N PRO A 37 -0.75 2.77 2.92
CA PRO A 37 -0.13 4.09 2.89
C PRO A 37 0.57 4.41 4.20
N ILE A 38 1.76 4.98 4.10
CA ILE A 38 2.42 5.70 5.18
C ILE A 38 2.11 7.18 4.99
N ASN A 39 1.32 7.74 5.91
CA ASN A 39 0.86 9.12 5.80
C ASN A 39 2.01 10.11 6.09
N PRO A 40 2.38 10.99 5.14
CA PRO A 40 3.41 11.99 5.35
C PRO A 40 3.06 12.91 6.54
N GLY A 41 3.99 13.07 7.49
CA GLY A 41 3.75 13.83 8.73
C GLY A 41 3.03 13.05 9.84
N HIS A 42 2.52 11.85 9.55
CA HIS A 42 1.88 10.93 10.50
C HIS A 42 2.49 9.52 10.40
N GLU A 43 3.80 9.44 10.12
CA GLU A 43 4.49 8.17 9.86
C GLU A 43 4.44 7.23 11.07
N GLU A 44 4.75 7.74 12.27
CA GLU A 44 4.76 6.95 13.51
C GLU A 44 3.37 6.37 13.83
N GLU A 45 2.32 7.16 13.59
CA GLU A 45 0.93 6.71 13.75
C GLU A 45 0.55 5.65 12.71
N SER A 46 1.00 5.83 11.46
CA SER A 46 0.82 4.85 10.38
C SER A 46 1.51 3.53 10.73
N TRP A 47 2.75 3.57 11.21
CA TRP A 47 3.47 2.35 11.63
C TRP A 47 2.82 1.67 12.84
N ARG A 48 2.33 2.45 13.80
CA ARG A 48 1.61 1.91 14.97
C ARG A 48 0.31 1.23 14.54
N ARG A 49 -0.54 1.91 13.76
CA ARG A 49 -1.79 1.33 13.21
C ARG A 49 -1.50 0.10 12.35
N PHE A 50 -0.40 0.12 11.59
CA PHE A 50 0.04 -1.04 10.82
C PHE A 50 0.27 -2.25 11.74
N TYR A 51 1.07 -2.07 12.78
CA TYR A 51 1.43 -3.14 13.70
C TYR A 51 0.24 -3.64 14.53
N GLU A 52 -0.57 -2.72 15.05
CA GLU A 52 -1.68 -3.05 15.96
C GLU A 52 -2.90 -3.60 15.23
N GLU A 53 -3.19 -3.11 14.03
CA GLU A 53 -4.45 -3.42 13.32
C GLU A 53 -4.22 -4.00 11.93
N ALA A 54 -3.48 -3.28 11.07
CA ALA A 54 -3.43 -3.58 9.65
C ALA A 54 -2.78 -4.94 9.36
N MET A 55 -1.72 -5.29 10.09
CA MET A 55 -1.03 -6.58 10.01
C MET A 55 -1.99 -7.72 10.38
N HIS A 56 -2.76 -7.58 11.46
CA HIS A 56 -3.73 -8.60 11.86
C HIS A 56 -4.83 -8.79 10.81
N ARG A 57 -5.35 -7.70 10.23
CA ARG A 57 -6.34 -7.77 9.14
C ARG A 57 -5.75 -8.44 7.90
N PHE A 58 -4.51 -8.12 7.55
CA PHE A 58 -3.82 -8.71 6.40
C PHE A 58 -3.61 -10.21 6.57
N LEU A 59 -3.11 -10.65 7.73
CA LEU A 59 -2.92 -12.06 8.05
C LEU A 59 -4.24 -12.85 8.08
N ASN A 60 -5.33 -12.20 8.49
CA ASN A 60 -6.67 -12.80 8.51
C ASN A 60 -7.41 -12.69 7.16
N GLY A 61 -6.82 -12.08 6.12
CA GLY A 61 -7.46 -11.89 4.82
C GLY A 61 -8.63 -10.90 4.82
N THR A 62 -8.76 -10.05 5.84
CA THR A 62 -9.84 -9.04 5.98
C THR A 62 -9.34 -7.61 5.73
N TYR A 63 -8.13 -7.47 5.20
CA TYR A 63 -7.53 -6.18 4.84
C TYR A 63 -8.12 -5.61 3.54
N ALA A 64 -8.26 -6.46 2.51
CA ALA A 64 -8.76 -6.07 1.20
C ALA A 64 -10.21 -5.56 1.28
N GLY A 65 -10.56 -4.64 0.37
CA GLY A 65 -11.91 -4.08 0.27
C GLY A 65 -12.05 -2.77 1.04
N THR A 66 -13.06 -2.66 1.92
CA THR A 66 -13.44 -1.38 2.55
C THR A 66 -12.33 -0.79 3.43
N TYR A 67 -11.52 -1.63 4.08
CA TYR A 67 -10.46 -1.14 4.97
C TYR A 67 -9.30 -0.52 4.18
N GLU A 68 -8.80 -1.22 3.17
CA GLU A 68 -7.81 -0.69 2.23
C GLU A 68 -8.32 0.57 1.52
N ALA A 69 -9.57 0.58 1.03
CA ALA A 69 -10.13 1.73 0.33
C ALA A 69 -10.14 3.00 1.21
N ARG A 70 -10.49 2.87 2.50
CA ARG A 70 -10.45 4.00 3.45
C ARG A 70 -9.04 4.51 3.69
N LEU A 71 -8.07 3.61 3.84
CA LEU A 71 -6.66 3.98 4.00
C LEU A 71 -6.16 4.78 2.78
N ILE A 72 -6.47 4.30 1.57
CA ILE A 72 -6.09 4.99 0.33
C ILE A 72 -6.77 6.35 0.25
N GLU A 73 -8.04 6.47 0.62
CA GLU A 73 -8.77 7.74 0.63
C GLU A 73 -8.18 8.74 1.62
N GLU A 74 -7.84 8.30 2.84
CA GLU A 74 -7.13 9.11 3.84
C GLU A 74 -5.77 9.58 3.32
N PHE A 75 -5.03 8.69 2.66
CA PHE A 75 -3.74 9.01 2.04
C PHE A 75 -3.86 10.01 0.89
N GLU A 76 -4.81 9.80 -0.02
CA GLU A 76 -5.08 10.72 -1.14
C GLU A 76 -5.50 12.10 -0.64
N ALA A 77 -6.24 12.18 0.47
CA ALA A 77 -6.63 13.44 1.11
C ALA A 77 -5.44 14.21 1.73
N LEU A 78 -4.37 13.50 2.11
CA LEU A 78 -3.15 14.10 2.66
C LEU A 78 -2.13 14.50 1.58
N LEU A 79 -2.29 14.00 0.35
CA LEU A 79 -1.42 14.40 -0.75
C LEU A 79 -1.73 15.85 -1.15
N PRO A 80 -0.72 16.74 -1.20
CA PRO A 80 -0.93 18.08 -1.72
C PRO A 80 -1.33 18.01 -3.20
N ASP A 81 -2.32 18.82 -3.60
CA ASP A 81 -2.81 18.96 -4.98
C ASP A 81 -1.69 19.23 -6.00
N THR A 82 -0.54 19.73 -5.52
CA THR A 82 0.65 20.00 -6.33
C THR A 82 1.82 19.07 -5.93
N PRO A 83 2.14 18.06 -6.75
CA PRO A 83 3.35 17.27 -6.53
C PRO A 83 4.62 18.14 -6.69
N PRO A 84 5.61 18.07 -5.77
CA PRO A 84 6.82 18.91 -5.81
C PRO A 84 7.78 18.57 -6.96
N TRP A 85 7.60 17.44 -7.67
CA TRP A 85 8.46 17.00 -8.78
C TRP A 85 8.18 17.69 -10.13
N GLY A 86 7.47 18.82 -10.13
CA GLY A 86 7.12 19.62 -11.31
C GLY A 86 8.03 20.82 -11.62
N LYS A 87 9.12 21.07 -10.88
CA LYS A 87 10.08 22.13 -11.24
C LYS A 87 11.30 21.52 -11.90
N ARG A 88 11.19 21.39 -13.23
CA ARG A 88 12.33 21.19 -14.14
C ARG A 88 12.98 22.53 -14.47
#